data_AF-A0A7J2T7X1-F1
#
_entry.id   AF-A0A7J2T7X1-F1
#
_cell.length_a   1.000
_cell.length_b   1.000
_cell.length_c   1.000
_cell.angle_alpha   90.00
_cell.angle_beta   90.00
_cell.angle_gamma   90.00
#
_symmetry.space_group_name_H-M   'P 1'
#
loop_
_entity.id
_entity.type
_entity.pdbx_description
1 polymer ?
#
loop_
_entity_poly.entity_id
_entity_poly.type
_entity_poly.pdbx_seq_one_letter_code
_entity_poly.pdbx_strand_id
1 'polypeptide(L)'
;MKEIIIDPITRLEGHGKIVIFLNDAGEVENAYLQVPELRGFERFCIGRKAEDMPLLTSRICGVCPVAHHMAGTKALDAAFNVEPPEPAKKLRELMYCSYYIYDHTLHFYYLGGPDFIVGPDAPPEKRNILGVIEKAGLDIAKEVIKHRAYGQRITEIVGGKATHPVCGLPGGISKPLSEENRQEIEKMAESAVEFAKLSLKLFHDIVLKNTRYVELIKSDAYALRTYYMGLVDENNKVNFYDGKIRVVDPEGREFTKFEAKNYLEHIAEHVEPWTYVKLPYLKKVGWKGFVDGPQSGAYRV
;
A
#
# COMPACT_ATOMS: atom_id res chain seq x y z
N MET A 1 26.42 -26.31 2.58
CA MET A 1 25.24 -25.43 2.42
C MET A 1 25.37 -24.64 1.13
N LYS A 2 24.48 -24.89 0.16
CA LYS A 2 24.45 -24.20 -1.13
C LYS A 2 23.50 -23.00 -1.02
N GLU A 3 23.87 -21.86 -1.61
CA GLU A 3 23.08 -20.63 -1.57
C GLU A 3 22.45 -20.35 -2.95
N ILE A 4 21.18 -19.95 -2.96
CA ILE A 4 20.47 -19.40 -4.12
C ILE A 4 20.07 -17.97 -3.78
N ILE A 5 20.44 -17.03 -4.64
CA ILE A 5 20.20 -15.59 -4.45
C ILE A 5 19.29 -15.08 -5.57
N ILE A 6 18.22 -14.39 -5.19
CA ILE A 6 17.38 -13.58 -6.08
C ILE A 6 17.63 -12.12 -5.74
N ASP A 7 18.47 -11.45 -6.53
CA ASP A 7 18.88 -10.06 -6.33
C ASP A 7 19.06 -9.34 -7.68
N PRO A 8 18.27 -8.29 -7.98
CA PRO A 8 17.17 -7.76 -7.17
C PRO A 8 15.90 -8.60 -7.31
N ILE A 9 15.00 -8.52 -6.32
CA ILE A 9 13.59 -8.85 -6.55
C ILE A 9 13.05 -7.79 -7.52
N THR A 10 12.33 -8.22 -8.58
CA THR A 10 11.85 -7.33 -9.64
C THR A 10 10.36 -6.99 -9.47
N ARG A 11 9.92 -5.89 -10.10
CA ARG A 11 8.51 -5.41 -10.09
C ARG A 11 7.96 -5.13 -8.68
N LEU A 12 8.78 -4.48 -7.85
CA LEU A 12 8.39 -3.90 -6.57
C LEU A 12 8.86 -2.45 -6.46
N GLU A 13 8.40 -1.73 -5.43
CA GLU A 13 8.94 -0.42 -5.05
C GLU A 13 10.00 -0.58 -3.96
N GLY A 14 11.17 0.03 -4.15
CA GLY A 14 12.33 -0.10 -3.26
C GLY A 14 13.31 -1.21 -3.66
N HIS A 15 14.16 -1.60 -2.70
CA HIS A 15 15.16 -2.65 -2.88
C HIS A 15 14.84 -3.85 -2.00
N GLY A 16 14.95 -5.05 -2.57
CA GLY A 16 14.77 -6.29 -1.85
C GLY A 16 15.53 -7.43 -2.51
N LYS A 17 15.95 -8.41 -1.69
CA LYS A 17 16.70 -9.60 -2.08
C LYS A 17 16.14 -10.81 -1.35
N ILE A 18 16.08 -11.96 -2.02
CA ILE A 18 15.77 -13.24 -1.37
C ILE A 18 17.02 -14.10 -1.34
N VAL A 19 17.34 -14.64 -0.16
CA VAL A 19 18.43 -15.62 0.01
C VAL A 19 17.82 -16.93 0.47
N ILE A 20 18.14 -18.03 -0.23
CA ILE A 20 17.65 -19.37 0.06
C ILE A 20 18.86 -20.27 0.29
N PHE A 21 18.89 -20.92 1.45
CA PHE A 21 19.94 -21.85 1.85
C PHE A 21 19.43 -23.28 1.70
N LEU A 22 20.23 -24.12 1.04
CA LEU A 22 19.95 -25.53 0.84
C LEU A 22 20.85 -26.41 1.73
N ASN A 23 20.23 -27.42 2.34
CA ASN A 23 20.93 -28.48 3.07
C ASN A 23 21.70 -29.41 2.10
N ASP A 24 22.43 -30.38 2.63
CA ASP A 24 23.25 -31.29 1.82
C ASP A 24 22.41 -32.24 0.94
N ALA A 25 21.13 -32.45 1.27
CA ALA A 25 20.17 -33.20 0.44
C ALA A 25 19.58 -32.34 -0.70
N GLY A 26 19.88 -31.03 -0.74
CA GLY A 26 19.36 -30.10 -1.73
C GLY A 26 17.98 -29.52 -1.40
N GLU A 27 17.46 -29.74 -0.19
CA GLU A 27 16.19 -29.18 0.30
C GLU A 27 16.39 -27.80 0.91
N VAL A 28 15.35 -26.96 0.88
CA VAL A 28 15.39 -25.63 1.50
C VAL A 28 15.45 -25.77 3.02
N GLU A 29 16.54 -25.29 3.61
CA GLU A 29 16.72 -25.23 5.05
C GLU A 29 16.23 -23.90 5.62
N ASN A 30 16.56 -22.78 4.95
CA ASN A 30 16.13 -21.43 5.35
C ASN A 30 15.92 -20.52 4.14
N ALA A 31 15.03 -19.54 4.27
CA ALA A 31 14.84 -18.47 3.29
C ALA A 31 14.61 -17.11 3.98
N TYR A 32 15.20 -16.05 3.42
CA TYR A 32 15.19 -14.71 4.02
C TYR A 32 14.84 -13.62 2.99
N LEU A 33 13.98 -12.67 3.37
CA LEU A 33 13.61 -11.48 2.59
C LEU A 33 14.39 -10.23 3.06
N GLN A 34 15.55 -9.99 2.50
CA GLN A 34 16.42 -8.89 2.90
C GLN A 34 15.99 -7.57 2.25
N VAL A 35 15.75 -6.54 3.06
CA VAL A 35 15.58 -5.15 2.60
C VAL A 35 16.84 -4.39 2.98
N PRO A 36 17.76 -4.13 2.02
CA PRO A 36 19.09 -3.57 2.31
C PRO A 36 19.10 -2.03 2.33
N GLU A 37 17.94 -1.37 2.39
CA GLU A 37 17.84 0.09 2.33
C GLU A 37 17.33 0.70 3.65
N LEU A 38 18.05 1.72 4.15
CA LEU A 38 17.64 2.57 5.26
C LEU A 38 18.04 4.02 4.98
N ARG A 39 17.06 4.94 5.03
CA ARG A 39 17.28 6.39 4.80
C ARG A 39 17.28 7.24 6.07
N GLY A 40 16.80 6.71 7.20
CA GLY A 40 16.89 7.38 8.50
C GLY A 40 16.03 8.64 8.69
N PHE A 41 14.86 8.73 8.03
CA PHE A 41 13.92 9.87 8.15
C PHE A 41 13.59 10.25 9.59
N GLU A 42 13.32 9.27 10.44
CA GLU A 42 13.01 9.48 11.86
C GLU A 42 14.11 10.25 12.59
N ARG A 43 15.37 10.04 12.22
CA ARG A 43 16.52 10.69 12.87
C ARG A 43 16.82 12.07 12.29
N PHE A 44 16.85 12.21 10.97
CA PHE A 44 17.24 13.50 10.36
C PHE A 44 16.15 14.57 10.42
N CYS A 45 14.90 14.18 10.72
CA CYS A 45 13.80 15.13 10.95
C CYS A 45 13.89 15.83 12.32
N ILE A 46 14.68 15.30 13.26
CA ILE A 46 14.87 15.93 14.58
C ILE A 46 15.51 17.32 14.40
N GLY A 47 14.92 18.32 15.03
CA GLY A 47 15.38 19.72 14.97
C GLY A 47 14.89 20.51 13.76
N ARG A 48 14.12 19.89 12.85
CA ARG A 48 13.45 20.59 11.75
C ARG A 48 12.13 21.22 12.20
N LYS A 49 11.64 22.18 11.43
CA LYS A 49 10.30 22.74 11.64
C LYS A 49 9.26 21.64 11.41
N ALA A 50 8.25 21.57 12.27
CA ALA A 50 7.21 20.56 12.17
C ALA A 50 6.42 20.71 10.87
N GLU A 51 6.20 21.95 10.44
CA GLU A 51 5.48 22.34 9.22
C GLU A 51 6.16 21.84 7.94
N ASP A 52 7.46 21.52 7.99
CA ASP A 52 8.18 20.91 6.87
C ASP A 52 7.88 19.41 6.72
N MET A 53 7.30 18.76 7.74
CA MET A 53 7.11 17.30 7.77
C MET A 53 6.31 16.76 6.60
N PRO A 54 5.13 17.30 6.21
CA PRO A 54 4.38 16.80 5.05
C PRO A 54 5.17 16.85 3.74
N LEU A 55 6.09 17.81 3.62
CA LEU A 55 6.98 17.90 2.46
C LEU A 55 8.11 16.87 2.57
N LEU A 56 8.74 16.73 3.72
CA LEU A 56 9.84 15.78 3.90
C LEU A 56 9.34 14.33 3.80
N THR A 57 8.32 13.96 4.56
CA THR A 57 7.81 12.57 4.62
C THR A 57 7.29 12.09 3.27
N SER A 58 6.74 12.97 2.43
CA SER A 58 6.33 12.58 1.07
C SER A 58 7.50 12.12 0.19
N ARG A 59 8.76 12.32 0.58
CA ARG A 59 9.95 11.78 -0.11
C ARG A 59 10.38 10.41 0.41
N ILE A 60 9.65 9.84 1.37
CA ILE A 60 9.85 8.45 1.79
C ILE A 60 9.53 7.49 0.64
N CYS A 61 8.56 7.78 -0.22
CA CYS A 61 8.24 6.91 -1.34
C CYS A 61 7.76 7.72 -2.55
N GLY A 62 8.15 7.31 -3.75
CA GLY A 62 7.68 7.90 -5.00
C GLY A 62 6.28 7.44 -5.41
N VAL A 63 5.81 6.31 -4.86
CA VAL A 63 4.52 5.69 -5.19
C VAL A 63 3.40 6.14 -4.24
N CYS A 64 3.67 6.20 -2.92
CA CYS A 64 2.70 6.63 -1.91
C CYS A 64 2.97 8.02 -1.26
N PRO A 65 3.44 9.05 -2.00
CA PRO A 65 3.77 10.34 -1.41
C PRO A 65 2.54 11.07 -0.85
N VAL A 66 1.34 10.83 -1.40
CA VAL A 66 0.08 11.38 -0.90
C VAL A 66 -0.22 10.86 0.50
N ALA A 67 -0.01 9.56 0.73
CA ALA A 67 -0.25 8.94 2.04
C ALA A 67 0.66 9.53 3.11
N HIS A 68 1.96 9.66 2.82
CA HIS A 68 2.90 10.30 3.72
C HIS A 68 2.62 11.80 3.94
N HIS A 69 2.22 12.52 2.89
CA HIS A 69 1.85 13.93 3.00
C HIS A 69 0.63 14.11 3.91
N MET A 70 -0.42 13.30 3.75
CA MET A 70 -1.61 13.35 4.60
C MET A 70 -1.33 12.88 6.03
N ALA A 71 -0.54 11.83 6.22
CA ALA A 71 -0.12 11.40 7.56
C ALA A 71 0.63 12.51 8.31
N GLY A 72 1.60 13.17 7.64
CA GLY A 72 2.30 14.33 8.19
C GLY A 72 1.36 15.50 8.47
N THR A 73 0.40 15.76 7.58
CA THR A 73 -0.57 16.86 7.74
C THR A 73 -1.49 16.62 8.95
N LYS A 74 -2.05 15.41 9.09
CA LYS A 74 -2.89 15.05 10.25
C LYS A 74 -2.11 15.09 11.56
N ALA A 75 -0.84 14.70 11.54
CA ALA A 75 0.04 14.83 12.70
C ALA A 75 0.24 16.30 13.10
N LEU A 76 0.33 17.21 12.12
CA LEU A 76 0.40 18.65 12.40
C LEU A 76 -0.91 19.22 12.93
N ASP A 77 -2.07 18.80 12.42
CA ASP A 77 -3.35 19.24 12.99
C ASP A 77 -3.41 18.91 14.49
N ALA A 78 -2.99 17.70 14.87
CA ALA A 78 -2.90 17.28 16.26
C ALA A 78 -1.86 18.08 17.06
N ALA A 79 -0.65 18.29 16.51
CA ALA A 79 0.43 19.00 17.20
C ALA A 79 0.10 20.48 17.45
N PHE A 80 -0.61 21.12 16.52
CA PHE A 80 -1.06 22.52 16.64
C PHE A 80 -2.42 22.64 17.34
N ASN A 81 -3.07 21.52 17.68
CA ASN A 81 -4.40 21.47 18.27
C ASN A 81 -5.43 22.26 17.46
N VAL A 82 -5.45 22.04 16.15
CA VAL A 82 -6.35 22.70 15.19
C VAL A 82 -7.24 21.69 14.50
N GLU A 83 -8.49 22.07 14.29
CA GLU A 83 -9.47 21.25 13.59
C GLU A 83 -9.69 21.80 12.18
N PRO A 84 -9.37 21.05 11.11
CA PRO A 84 -9.60 21.51 9.76
C PRO A 84 -11.10 21.68 9.48
N PRO A 85 -11.50 22.75 8.76
CA PRO A 85 -12.89 22.94 8.39
C PRO A 85 -13.35 21.81 7.45
N GLU A 86 -14.66 21.57 7.43
CA GLU A 86 -15.28 20.47 6.68
C GLU A 86 -14.84 20.40 5.20
N PRO A 87 -14.79 21.52 4.43
CA PRO A 87 -14.32 21.46 3.05
C PRO A 87 -12.87 20.99 2.91
N ALA A 88 -12.00 21.33 3.88
CA ALA A 88 -10.61 20.90 3.85
C ALA A 88 -10.49 19.38 4.11
N LYS A 89 -11.31 18.83 5.01
CA LYS A 89 -11.35 17.37 5.24
C LYS A 89 -11.75 16.62 3.98
N LYS A 90 -12.84 17.05 3.33
CA LYS A 90 -13.31 16.47 2.06
C LYS A 90 -12.26 16.53 0.95
N LEU A 91 -11.56 17.65 0.81
CA LEU A 91 -10.52 17.78 -0.22
C LEU A 91 -9.31 16.88 0.06
N ARG A 92 -8.91 16.74 1.33
CA ARG A 92 -7.84 15.82 1.72
C ARG A 92 -8.24 14.36 1.46
N GLU A 93 -9.46 13.97 1.81
CA GLU A 93 -10.00 12.64 1.52
C GLU A 93 -10.14 12.38 0.02
N LEU A 94 -10.64 13.35 -0.76
CA LEU A 94 -10.73 13.26 -2.22
C LEU A 94 -9.35 13.00 -2.86
N MET A 95 -8.32 13.72 -2.42
CA MET A 95 -6.94 13.49 -2.87
C MET A 95 -6.43 12.10 -2.47
N TYR A 96 -6.79 11.63 -1.28
CA TYR A 96 -6.42 10.30 -0.81
C TYR A 96 -7.11 9.19 -1.62
N CYS A 97 -8.38 9.37 -1.99
CA CYS A 97 -9.09 8.46 -2.89
C CYS A 97 -8.46 8.44 -4.29
N SER A 98 -8.02 9.59 -4.81
CA SER A 98 -7.30 9.60 -6.10
C SER A 98 -5.95 8.90 -6.06
N TYR A 99 -5.29 8.89 -4.89
CA TYR A 99 -4.09 8.10 -4.65
C TYR A 99 -4.36 6.60 -4.85
N TYR A 100 -5.42 6.07 -4.24
CA TYR A 100 -5.80 4.67 -4.42
C TYR A 100 -6.02 4.31 -5.89
N ILE A 101 -6.66 5.18 -6.67
CA ILE A 101 -6.90 4.94 -8.10
C ILE A 101 -5.57 4.74 -8.83
N TYR A 102 -4.62 5.67 -8.72
CA TYR A 102 -3.38 5.56 -9.49
C TYR A 102 -2.43 4.47 -8.94
N ASP A 103 -2.43 4.26 -7.63
CA ASP A 103 -1.57 3.30 -6.93
C ASP A 103 -2.00 1.86 -7.20
N HIS A 104 -3.28 1.54 -7.00
CA HIS A 104 -3.78 0.19 -7.26
C HIS A 104 -3.79 -0.14 -8.75
N THR A 105 -4.02 0.84 -9.63
CA THR A 105 -3.84 0.65 -11.07
C THR A 105 -2.37 0.34 -11.40
N LEU A 106 -1.43 1.07 -10.79
CA LEU A 106 0.01 0.80 -10.96
C LEU A 106 0.35 -0.63 -10.49
N HIS A 107 -0.01 -0.97 -9.25
CA HIS A 107 0.32 -2.27 -8.69
C HIS A 107 -0.31 -3.41 -9.48
N PHE A 108 -1.61 -3.34 -9.76
CA PHE A 108 -2.31 -4.40 -10.45
C PHE A 108 -1.79 -4.61 -11.87
N TYR A 109 -1.60 -3.57 -12.69
CA TYR A 109 -1.25 -3.76 -14.10
C TYR A 109 0.25 -3.79 -14.39
N TYR A 110 1.07 -3.05 -13.63
CA TYR A 110 2.51 -2.93 -13.91
C TYR A 110 3.37 -3.85 -13.04
N LEU A 111 2.91 -4.14 -11.81
CA LEU A 111 3.70 -4.87 -10.82
C LEU A 111 3.24 -6.32 -10.68
N GLY A 112 2.13 -6.57 -9.98
CA GLY A 112 1.66 -7.93 -9.64
C GLY A 112 0.90 -8.64 -10.76
N GLY A 113 0.11 -7.92 -11.56
CA GLY A 113 -0.71 -8.53 -12.61
C GLY A 113 0.03 -9.28 -13.72
N PRO A 114 1.25 -8.88 -14.16
CA PRO A 114 2.01 -9.67 -15.13
C PRO A 114 2.16 -11.15 -14.77
N ASP A 115 2.30 -11.50 -13.48
CA ASP A 115 2.40 -12.90 -13.04
C ASP A 115 1.11 -13.70 -13.30
N PHE A 116 -0.05 -13.04 -13.29
CA PHE A 116 -1.34 -13.69 -13.51
C PHE A 116 -1.83 -13.57 -14.95
N ILE A 117 -1.73 -12.38 -15.53
CA ILE A 117 -2.24 -12.05 -16.87
C ILE A 117 -1.38 -12.72 -17.95
N VAL A 118 -0.06 -12.58 -17.87
CA VAL A 118 0.85 -13.23 -18.81
C VAL A 118 1.02 -14.69 -18.41
N GLY A 119 1.30 -14.91 -17.13
CA GLY A 119 1.36 -16.22 -16.47
C GLY A 119 2.69 -16.43 -15.72
N PRO A 120 2.70 -17.24 -14.65
CA PRO A 120 3.88 -17.40 -13.80
C PRO A 120 5.03 -18.11 -14.53
N ASP A 121 4.70 -18.99 -15.48
CA ASP A 121 5.66 -19.75 -16.29
C ASP A 121 6.09 -19.02 -17.57
N ALA A 122 5.62 -17.76 -17.76
CA ALA A 122 5.96 -16.99 -18.96
C ALA A 122 7.45 -16.60 -18.97
N PRO A 123 8.08 -16.48 -20.16
CA PRO A 123 9.46 -16.02 -20.29
C PRO A 123 9.66 -14.66 -19.59
N PRO A 124 10.80 -14.43 -18.90
CA PRO A 124 11.05 -13.18 -18.17
C PRO A 124 10.90 -11.92 -19.03
N GLU A 125 11.30 -11.96 -20.29
CA GLU A 125 11.19 -10.87 -21.26
C GLU A 125 9.75 -10.52 -21.63
N LYS A 126 8.79 -11.42 -21.36
CA LYS A 126 7.35 -11.21 -21.56
C LYS A 126 6.62 -10.93 -20.25
N ARG A 127 7.10 -11.38 -19.10
CA ARG A 127 6.42 -11.25 -17.79
C ARG A 127 6.57 -9.85 -17.18
N ASN A 128 6.08 -8.85 -17.91
CA ASN A 128 6.11 -7.43 -17.58
C ASN A 128 4.91 -6.70 -18.24
N ILE A 129 4.86 -5.37 -18.12
CA ILE A 129 3.76 -4.56 -18.68
C ILE A 129 3.58 -4.74 -20.19
N LEU A 130 4.64 -4.99 -20.97
CA LEU A 130 4.51 -5.18 -22.41
C LEU A 130 3.79 -6.49 -22.73
N GLY A 131 4.08 -7.57 -22.00
CA GLY A 131 3.33 -8.82 -22.15
C GLY A 131 1.88 -8.70 -21.67
N VAL A 132 1.60 -7.86 -20.66
CA VAL A 132 0.22 -7.52 -20.28
C VAL A 132 -0.50 -6.85 -21.45
N ILE A 133 0.14 -5.91 -22.15
CA ILE A 133 -0.42 -5.26 -23.33
C ILE A 133 -0.65 -6.27 -24.46
N GLU A 134 0.30 -7.17 -24.73
CA GLU A 134 0.16 -8.22 -25.74
C GLU A 134 -1.04 -9.15 -25.44
N LYS A 135 -1.25 -9.52 -24.17
CA LYS A 135 -2.35 -10.39 -23.73
C LYS A 135 -3.70 -9.70 -23.63
N ALA A 136 -3.74 -8.49 -23.08
CA ALA A 136 -4.98 -7.77 -22.79
C ALA A 136 -5.45 -6.89 -23.95
N GLY A 137 -4.58 -6.60 -24.91
CA GLY A 137 -4.86 -5.74 -26.06
C GLY A 137 -4.60 -4.25 -25.79
N LEU A 138 -4.40 -3.50 -26.89
CA LEU A 138 -4.08 -2.08 -26.86
C LEU A 138 -5.17 -1.22 -26.23
N ASP A 139 -6.44 -1.61 -26.33
CA ASP A 139 -7.54 -0.83 -25.77
C ASP A 139 -7.54 -0.88 -24.24
N ILE A 140 -7.30 -2.05 -23.65
CA ILE A 140 -7.12 -2.17 -22.20
C ILE A 140 -5.89 -1.38 -21.74
N ALA A 141 -4.79 -1.47 -22.48
CA ALA A 141 -3.58 -0.70 -22.17
C ALA A 141 -3.82 0.81 -22.12
N LYS A 142 -4.59 1.35 -23.07
CA LYS A 142 -4.98 2.77 -23.09
C LYS A 142 -5.82 3.13 -21.87
N GLU A 143 -6.81 2.31 -21.52
CA GLU A 143 -7.64 2.56 -20.33
C GLU A 143 -6.81 2.51 -19.03
N VAL A 144 -5.84 1.60 -18.92
CA VAL A 144 -4.91 1.54 -17.76
C VAL A 144 -4.11 2.84 -17.62
N ILE A 145 -3.47 3.29 -18.70
CA ILE A 145 -2.66 4.52 -18.69
C ILE A 145 -3.53 5.74 -18.39
N LYS A 146 -4.70 5.84 -19.04
CA LYS A 146 -5.67 6.92 -18.86
C LYS A 146 -6.12 7.04 -17.39
N HIS A 147 -6.54 5.94 -16.77
CA HIS A 147 -7.06 6.00 -15.40
C HIS A 147 -5.98 6.19 -14.34
N ARG A 148 -4.76 5.68 -14.58
CA ARG A 148 -3.60 6.05 -13.76
C ARG A 148 -3.32 7.54 -13.86
N ALA A 149 -3.37 8.12 -15.08
CA ALA A 149 -3.19 9.55 -15.29
C ALA A 149 -4.30 10.38 -14.64
N TYR A 150 -5.56 9.91 -14.63
CA TYR A 150 -6.66 10.57 -13.94
C TYR A 150 -6.43 10.68 -12.42
N GLY A 151 -6.02 9.58 -11.76
CA GLY A 151 -5.70 9.65 -10.33
C GLY A 151 -4.57 10.66 -10.03
N GLN A 152 -3.53 10.69 -10.87
CA GLN A 152 -2.45 11.67 -10.75
C GLN A 152 -2.91 13.11 -11.04
N ARG A 153 -3.79 13.30 -12.02
CA ARG A 153 -4.37 14.61 -12.37
C ARG A 153 -5.26 15.16 -11.27
N ILE A 154 -6.11 14.33 -10.66
CA ILE A 154 -6.91 14.73 -9.50
C ILE A 154 -5.99 15.14 -8.34
N THR A 155 -4.93 14.36 -8.10
CA THR A 155 -3.91 14.68 -7.09
C THR A 155 -3.21 16.01 -7.40
N GLU A 156 -2.93 16.32 -8.66
CA GLU A 156 -2.35 17.60 -9.07
C GLU A 156 -3.32 18.78 -8.87
N ILE A 157 -4.58 18.61 -9.27
CA ILE A 157 -5.61 19.63 -9.11
C ILE A 157 -5.77 20.00 -7.64
N VAL A 158 -5.85 19.02 -6.74
CA VAL A 158 -6.04 19.28 -5.29
C VAL A 158 -4.71 19.60 -4.59
N GLY A 159 -3.69 18.78 -4.83
CA GLY A 159 -2.40 18.76 -4.13
C GLY A 159 -1.34 19.71 -4.69
N GLY A 160 -1.58 20.30 -5.86
CA GLY A 160 -0.66 21.20 -6.56
C GLY A 160 0.43 20.50 -7.38
N LYS A 161 0.65 19.20 -7.17
CA LYS A 161 1.58 18.36 -7.93
C LYS A 161 1.04 16.94 -8.04
N ALA A 162 1.23 16.30 -9.18
CA ALA A 162 0.84 14.91 -9.42
C ALA A 162 1.55 13.91 -8.49
N THR A 163 2.76 14.25 -8.05
CA THR A 163 3.58 13.49 -7.11
C THR A 163 4.16 14.47 -6.09
N HIS A 164 4.28 14.04 -4.82
CA HIS A 164 4.74 14.87 -3.71
C HIS A 164 3.91 16.16 -3.56
N PRO A 165 2.61 16.03 -3.22
CA PRO A 165 1.72 17.17 -3.02
C PRO A 165 2.26 18.13 -1.95
N VAL A 166 1.77 19.37 -2.01
CA VAL A 166 2.26 20.49 -1.20
C VAL A 166 1.13 21.26 -0.52
N CYS A 167 -0.08 20.69 -0.51
CA CYS A 167 -1.30 21.41 -0.12
C CYS A 167 -1.63 21.32 1.37
N GLY A 168 -1.15 20.28 2.06
CA GLY A 168 -1.44 20.02 3.46
C GLY A 168 -0.75 21.02 4.38
N LEU A 169 -1.55 21.72 5.17
CA LEU A 169 -1.12 22.67 6.19
C LEU A 169 -1.82 22.35 7.53
N PRO A 170 -1.24 22.70 8.68
CA PRO A 170 -1.95 22.62 9.96
C PRO A 170 -3.28 23.38 9.87
N GLY A 171 -4.39 22.70 10.13
CA GLY A 171 -5.74 23.28 10.12
C GLY A 171 -6.41 23.33 8.74
N GLY A 172 -5.80 22.79 7.67
CA GLY A 172 -6.53 22.68 6.40
C GLY A 172 -5.71 22.35 5.16
N ILE A 173 -6.04 23.03 4.06
CA ILE A 173 -5.42 22.89 2.74
C ILE A 173 -5.11 24.27 2.17
N SER A 174 -4.05 24.38 1.36
CA SER A 174 -3.51 25.66 0.88
C SER A 174 -4.38 26.40 -0.16
N LYS A 175 -5.34 25.72 -0.79
CA LYS A 175 -6.21 26.34 -1.81
C LYS A 175 -7.61 25.72 -1.83
N PRO A 176 -8.66 26.49 -2.19
CA PRO A 176 -9.97 25.96 -2.46
C PRO A 176 -10.01 25.19 -3.80
N LEU A 177 -11.07 24.43 -4.01
CA LEU A 177 -11.38 23.79 -5.30
C LEU A 177 -12.35 24.69 -6.09
N SER A 178 -11.99 25.04 -7.32
CA SER A 178 -12.90 25.78 -8.21
C SER A 178 -14.00 24.87 -8.76
N GLU A 179 -15.13 25.45 -9.14
CA GLU A 179 -16.27 24.71 -9.67
C GLU A 179 -15.94 23.98 -10.98
N GLU A 180 -15.12 24.58 -11.84
CA GLU A 180 -14.61 23.96 -13.07
C GLU A 180 -13.78 22.71 -12.76
N ASN A 181 -12.82 22.82 -11.84
CA ASN A 181 -12.00 21.69 -11.43
C ASN A 181 -12.82 20.60 -10.75
N ARG A 182 -13.86 20.97 -9.99
CA ARG A 182 -14.80 20.03 -9.38
C ARG A 182 -15.54 19.22 -10.47
N GLN A 183 -15.99 19.86 -11.56
CA GLN A 183 -16.59 19.18 -12.72
C GLN A 183 -15.59 18.28 -13.45
N GLU A 184 -14.34 18.71 -13.60
CA GLU A 184 -13.28 17.91 -14.23
C GLU A 184 -13.03 16.63 -13.43
N ILE A 185 -12.89 16.75 -12.10
CA ILE A 185 -12.68 15.62 -11.19
C ILE A 185 -13.86 14.65 -11.22
N GLU A 186 -15.10 15.16 -11.20
CA GLU A 186 -16.29 14.32 -11.22
C GLU A 186 -16.35 13.42 -12.46
N LYS A 187 -16.11 13.98 -13.65
CA LYS A 187 -16.04 13.21 -14.91
C LYS A 187 -14.93 12.14 -14.88
N MET A 188 -13.76 12.48 -14.35
CA MET A 188 -12.66 11.52 -14.21
C MET A 188 -13.00 10.40 -13.23
N ALA A 189 -13.66 10.73 -12.12
CA ALA A 189 -14.08 9.77 -11.10
C ALA A 189 -15.15 8.80 -11.62
N GLU A 190 -16.15 9.30 -12.35
CA GLU A 190 -17.16 8.45 -13.00
C GLU A 190 -16.51 7.45 -13.98
N SER A 191 -15.59 7.92 -14.82
CA SER A 191 -14.82 7.05 -15.72
C SER A 191 -14.01 6.00 -14.94
N ALA A 192 -13.37 6.40 -13.83
CA ALA A 192 -12.59 5.50 -12.99
C ALA A 192 -13.43 4.39 -12.34
N VAL A 193 -14.70 4.66 -12.01
CA VAL A 193 -15.64 3.64 -11.52
C VAL A 193 -15.90 2.57 -12.58
N GLU A 194 -16.16 2.97 -13.83
CA GLU A 194 -16.37 2.01 -14.92
C GLU A 194 -15.10 1.21 -15.22
N PHE A 195 -13.94 1.84 -15.15
CA PHE A 195 -12.66 1.14 -15.28
C PHE A 195 -12.38 0.16 -14.14
N ALA A 196 -12.77 0.48 -12.91
CA ALA A 196 -12.67 -0.44 -11.78
C ALA A 196 -13.54 -1.68 -12.02
N LYS A 197 -14.77 -1.51 -12.52
CA LYS A 197 -15.64 -2.65 -12.90
C LYS A 197 -15.01 -3.51 -14.00
N LEU A 198 -14.42 -2.89 -15.03
CA LEU A 198 -13.67 -3.60 -16.07
C LEU A 198 -12.49 -4.39 -15.48
N SER A 199 -11.72 -3.77 -14.59
CA SER A 199 -10.56 -4.40 -13.93
C SER A 199 -10.98 -5.60 -13.08
N LEU A 200 -12.10 -5.48 -12.33
CA LEU A 200 -12.67 -6.59 -11.55
C LEU A 200 -13.12 -7.74 -12.44
N LYS A 201 -13.77 -7.44 -13.57
CA LYS A 201 -14.14 -8.45 -14.56
C LYS A 201 -12.90 -9.18 -15.10
N LEU A 202 -11.85 -8.43 -15.46
CA LEU A 202 -10.59 -8.99 -15.94
C LEU A 202 -9.94 -9.92 -14.89
N PHE A 203 -9.89 -9.48 -13.63
CA PHE A 203 -9.38 -10.29 -12.53
C PHE A 203 -10.18 -11.58 -12.37
N HIS A 204 -11.51 -11.50 -12.41
CA HIS A 204 -12.35 -12.69 -12.34
C HIS A 204 -12.11 -13.64 -13.52
N ASP A 205 -12.06 -13.11 -14.74
CA ASP A 205 -11.92 -13.90 -15.96
C ASP A 205 -10.54 -14.56 -16.12
N ILE A 206 -9.46 -13.89 -15.70
CA ILE A 206 -8.09 -14.38 -15.84
C ILE A 206 -7.63 -15.15 -14.60
N VAL A 207 -7.93 -14.63 -13.40
CA VAL A 207 -7.37 -15.15 -12.15
C VAL A 207 -8.32 -16.16 -11.52
N LEU A 208 -9.56 -15.75 -11.23
CA LEU A 208 -10.47 -16.58 -10.45
C LEU A 208 -11.08 -17.75 -11.23
N LYS A 209 -11.21 -17.64 -12.56
CA LYS A 209 -11.62 -18.78 -13.41
C LYS A 209 -10.51 -19.79 -13.65
N ASN A 210 -9.25 -19.45 -13.38
CA ASN A 210 -8.12 -20.36 -13.55
C ASN A 210 -7.95 -21.20 -12.27
N THR A 211 -8.44 -22.45 -12.30
CA THR A 211 -8.41 -23.35 -11.14
C THR A 211 -6.99 -23.56 -10.60
N ARG A 212 -5.98 -23.66 -11.47
CA ARG A 212 -4.57 -23.79 -11.06
C ARG A 212 -4.11 -22.58 -10.24
N TYR A 213 -4.52 -21.37 -10.61
CA TYR A 213 -4.20 -20.17 -9.82
C TYR A 213 -4.95 -20.15 -8.50
N VAL A 214 -6.25 -20.47 -8.51
CA VAL A 214 -7.06 -20.51 -7.29
C VAL A 214 -6.55 -21.55 -6.30
N GLU A 215 -6.14 -22.73 -6.78
CA GLU A 215 -5.52 -23.78 -5.96
C GLU A 215 -4.19 -23.31 -5.38
N LEU A 216 -3.34 -22.66 -6.20
CA LEU A 216 -2.06 -22.13 -5.75
C LEU A 216 -2.22 -21.09 -4.63
N ILE A 217 -3.07 -20.08 -4.81
CA ILE A 217 -3.24 -19.00 -3.82
C ILE A 217 -3.96 -19.46 -2.55
N LYS A 218 -4.70 -20.58 -2.61
CA LYS A 218 -5.35 -21.20 -1.46
C LYS A 218 -4.49 -22.26 -0.77
N SER A 219 -3.34 -22.61 -1.35
CA SER A 219 -2.46 -23.63 -0.77
C SER A 219 -1.81 -23.13 0.53
N ASP A 220 -1.40 -24.07 1.37
CA ASP A 220 -0.70 -23.79 2.63
C ASP A 220 0.59 -22.97 2.41
N ALA A 221 1.21 -23.07 1.23
CA ALA A 221 2.39 -22.29 0.88
C ALA A 221 2.09 -20.78 0.75
N TYR A 222 0.85 -20.39 0.48
CA TYR A 222 0.41 -18.99 0.35
C TYR A 222 -0.56 -18.55 1.47
N ALA A 223 -1.01 -19.48 2.31
CA ALA A 223 -1.90 -19.21 3.42
C ALA A 223 -1.11 -18.97 4.72
N LEU A 224 -1.29 -17.79 5.33
CA LEU A 224 -0.85 -17.53 6.71
C LEU A 224 -2.05 -17.08 7.53
N ARG A 225 -2.23 -17.68 8.70
CA ARG A 225 -3.28 -17.33 9.67
C ARG A 225 -2.76 -16.26 10.62
N THR A 226 -2.83 -14.99 10.21
CA THR A 226 -2.39 -13.86 11.03
C THR A 226 -3.57 -13.05 11.55
N TYR A 227 -3.31 -12.11 12.46
CA TYR A 227 -4.24 -11.03 12.72
C TYR A 227 -4.36 -10.13 11.47
N TYR A 228 -5.47 -9.40 11.35
CA TYR A 228 -5.67 -8.41 10.28
C TYR A 228 -6.08 -7.07 10.87
N MET A 229 -5.43 -6.00 10.45
CA MET A 229 -5.61 -4.65 10.97
C MET A 229 -6.04 -3.71 9.84
N GLY A 230 -7.09 -2.94 10.05
CA GLY A 230 -7.56 -1.98 9.05
C GLY A 230 -8.26 -0.80 9.71
N LEU A 231 -8.36 0.30 8.98
CA LEU A 231 -9.09 1.48 9.41
C LEU A 231 -10.59 1.29 9.10
N VAL A 232 -11.45 1.65 10.06
CA VAL A 232 -12.90 1.57 9.92
C VAL A 232 -13.60 2.84 10.39
N ASP A 233 -14.74 3.14 9.75
CA ASP A 233 -15.64 4.22 10.16
C ASP A 233 -16.46 3.84 11.41
N GLU A 234 -17.36 4.74 11.83
CA GLU A 234 -18.27 4.54 12.96
C GLU A 234 -19.22 3.34 12.81
N ASN A 235 -19.48 2.91 11.57
CA ASN A 235 -20.34 1.79 11.20
C ASN A 235 -19.55 0.49 10.95
N ASN A 236 -18.26 0.45 11.33
CA ASN A 236 -17.32 -0.65 11.06
C ASN A 236 -17.16 -0.98 9.57
N LYS A 237 -17.37 -0.02 8.67
CA LYS A 237 -17.04 -0.17 7.25
C LYS A 237 -15.59 0.25 7.02
N VAL A 238 -14.95 -0.37 6.04
CA VAL A 238 -13.59 -0.01 5.63
C VAL A 238 -13.56 1.47 5.28
N ASN A 239 -12.60 2.18 5.86
CA ASN A 239 -12.26 3.55 5.52
C ASN A 239 -10.75 3.63 5.30
N PHE A 240 -10.28 4.54 4.47
CA PHE A 240 -8.85 4.66 4.15
C PHE A 240 -8.25 5.99 4.62
N TYR A 241 -9.07 6.96 5.04
CA TYR A 241 -8.63 8.30 5.40
C TYR A 241 -8.82 8.63 6.89
N ASP A 242 -9.97 8.30 7.47
CA ASP A 242 -10.28 8.60 8.88
C ASP A 242 -11.09 7.51 9.58
N GLY A 243 -10.96 7.42 10.90
CA GLY A 243 -11.67 6.43 11.71
C GLY A 243 -10.82 5.76 12.79
N LYS A 244 -11.28 4.60 13.25
CA LYS A 244 -10.58 3.78 14.26
C LYS A 244 -9.84 2.63 13.61
N ILE A 245 -8.68 2.27 14.15
CA ILE A 245 -7.95 1.08 13.74
C ILE A 245 -8.62 -0.11 14.41
N ARG A 246 -9.13 -1.04 13.61
CA ARG A 246 -9.73 -2.30 14.04
C ARG A 246 -8.80 -3.45 13.71
N VAL A 247 -8.60 -4.34 14.66
CA VAL A 247 -7.83 -5.57 14.51
C VAL A 247 -8.75 -6.77 14.72
N VAL A 248 -8.70 -7.74 13.82
CA VAL A 248 -9.35 -9.05 13.98
C VAL A 248 -8.32 -10.15 14.19
N ASP A 249 -8.71 -11.17 14.95
CA ASP A 249 -7.94 -12.39 15.15
C ASP A 249 -7.96 -13.29 13.88
N PRO A 250 -7.16 -14.37 13.85
CA PRO A 250 -7.14 -15.29 12.70
C PRO A 250 -8.48 -15.97 12.38
N GLU A 251 -9.45 -15.95 13.30
CA GLU A 251 -10.82 -16.44 13.09
C GLU A 251 -11.80 -15.33 12.67
N GLY A 252 -11.31 -14.10 12.48
CA GLY A 252 -12.10 -12.95 12.04
C GLY A 252 -12.88 -12.23 13.14
N ARG A 253 -12.70 -12.60 14.41
CA ARG A 253 -13.36 -11.95 15.55
C ARG A 253 -12.60 -10.68 15.92
N GLU A 254 -13.31 -9.65 16.36
CA GLU A 254 -12.67 -8.39 16.78
C GLU A 254 -11.77 -8.62 18.01
N PHE A 255 -10.48 -8.34 17.86
CA PHE A 255 -9.48 -8.45 18.92
C PHE A 255 -9.30 -7.14 19.66
N THR A 256 -9.19 -6.02 18.94
CA THR A 256 -9.10 -4.68 19.53
C THR A 256 -9.54 -3.62 18.53
N LYS A 257 -9.98 -2.46 19.03
CA LYS A 257 -10.29 -1.28 18.24
C LYS A 257 -9.84 -0.03 18.97
N PHE A 258 -9.05 0.82 18.32
CA PHE A 258 -8.38 1.95 18.97
C PHE A 258 -8.20 3.15 18.04
N GLU A 259 -8.01 4.32 18.64
CA GLU A 259 -7.66 5.54 17.90
C GLU A 259 -6.17 5.54 17.53
N ALA A 260 -5.82 6.08 16.37
CA ALA A 260 -4.44 6.09 15.86
C ALA A 260 -3.43 6.69 16.85
N LYS A 261 -3.83 7.70 17.64
CA LYS A 261 -2.97 8.32 18.67
C LYS A 261 -2.50 7.34 19.77
N ASN A 262 -3.21 6.23 19.97
CA ASN A 262 -2.90 5.22 20.98
C ASN A 262 -2.09 4.05 20.41
N TYR A 263 -1.60 4.11 19.17
CA TYR A 263 -0.99 2.94 18.50
C TYR A 263 0.19 2.32 19.28
N LEU A 264 0.95 3.11 20.04
CA LEU A 264 2.08 2.63 20.86
C LEU A 264 1.68 1.70 22.02
N GLU A 265 0.40 1.72 22.41
CA GLU A 265 -0.16 0.78 23.39
C GLU A 265 -0.44 -0.59 22.75
N HIS A 266 -0.62 -0.63 21.44
CA HIS A 266 -1.10 -1.81 20.70
C HIS A 266 -0.02 -2.46 19.84
N ILE A 267 0.91 -1.68 19.29
CA ILE A 267 1.91 -2.13 18.31
C ILE A 267 3.31 -2.01 18.91
N ALA A 268 4.13 -3.02 18.67
CA ALA A 268 5.57 -3.01 18.93
C ALA A 268 6.33 -3.47 17.68
N GLU A 269 7.61 -3.14 17.59
CA GLU A 269 8.46 -3.47 16.45
C GLU A 269 9.59 -4.42 16.90
N HIS A 270 9.79 -5.51 16.18
CA HIS A 270 10.93 -6.42 16.36
C HIS A 270 11.98 -6.18 15.26
N VAL A 271 13.25 -6.43 15.56
CA VAL A 271 14.36 -6.25 14.61
C VAL A 271 15.14 -7.55 14.48
N GLU A 272 15.50 -7.87 13.25
CA GLU A 272 16.32 -9.00 12.90
C GLU A 272 17.65 -8.51 12.30
N PRO A 273 18.77 -9.24 12.51
CA PRO A 273 20.10 -8.77 12.10
C PRO A 273 20.33 -8.78 10.59
N TRP A 274 19.44 -9.40 9.81
CA TRP A 274 19.62 -9.67 8.38
C TRP A 274 18.83 -8.73 7.46
N THR A 275 18.04 -7.79 8.00
CA THR A 275 17.21 -6.87 7.21
C THR A 275 17.00 -5.54 7.94
N TYR A 276 16.91 -4.43 7.20
CA TYR A 276 16.57 -3.13 7.79
C TYR A 276 15.07 -2.94 8.05
N VAL A 277 14.21 -3.71 7.38
CA VAL A 277 12.78 -3.65 7.66
C VAL A 277 12.51 -4.28 9.02
N LYS A 278 11.83 -3.54 9.88
CA LYS A 278 11.39 -4.07 11.18
C LYS A 278 10.20 -5.01 10.96
N LEU A 279 9.89 -5.82 11.98
CA LEU A 279 8.75 -6.74 11.99
C LEU A 279 7.76 -6.31 13.06
N PRO A 280 6.73 -5.52 12.71
CA PRO A 280 5.70 -5.11 13.65
C PRO A 280 4.86 -6.28 14.16
N TYR A 281 4.43 -6.21 15.41
CA TYR A 281 3.55 -7.20 16.03
C TYR A 281 2.62 -6.55 17.07
N LEU A 282 1.51 -7.25 17.39
CA LEU A 282 0.57 -6.85 18.43
C LEU A 282 1.18 -7.06 19.81
N LYS A 283 1.38 -5.96 20.55
CA LYS A 283 2.09 -5.94 21.85
C LYS A 283 1.46 -6.87 22.89
N LYS A 284 0.12 -6.94 22.94
CA LYS A 284 -0.62 -7.78 23.88
C LYS A 284 -0.46 -9.29 23.62
N VAL A 285 -0.16 -9.68 22.38
CA VAL A 285 0.05 -11.09 21.99
C VAL A 285 1.55 -11.42 22.08
N GLY A 286 2.40 -10.49 21.68
CA GLY A 286 3.85 -10.61 21.72
C GLY A 286 4.46 -11.19 20.45
N TRP A 287 5.77 -11.04 20.31
CA TRP A 287 6.55 -11.65 19.23
C TRP A 287 6.81 -13.12 19.53
N LYS A 288 6.46 -14.01 18.59
CA LYS A 288 6.69 -15.46 18.69
C LYS A 288 7.59 -16.02 17.58
N GLY A 289 8.32 -15.15 16.88
CA GLY A 289 9.07 -15.53 15.69
C GLY A 289 8.19 -15.67 14.45
N PHE A 290 8.68 -16.38 13.45
CA PHE A 290 8.06 -16.56 12.13
C PHE A 290 7.01 -17.69 12.12
N VAL A 291 6.07 -17.62 13.06
CA VAL A 291 4.95 -18.57 13.16
C VAL A 291 3.63 -17.83 13.00
N ASP A 292 2.68 -18.46 12.32
CA ASP A 292 1.31 -17.98 12.22
C ASP A 292 0.44 -18.50 13.39
N GLY A 293 -0.82 -18.12 13.41
CA GLY A 293 -1.81 -18.56 14.38
C GLY A 293 -2.08 -17.55 15.52
N PRO A 294 -3.07 -17.86 16.37
CA PRO A 294 -3.62 -16.90 17.34
C PRO A 294 -2.65 -16.52 18.48
N GLN A 295 -1.62 -17.34 18.70
CA GLN A 295 -0.58 -17.09 19.71
C GLN A 295 0.52 -16.15 19.21
N SER A 296 0.57 -15.88 17.91
CA SER A 296 1.56 -14.99 17.28
C SER A 296 0.97 -13.60 17.10
N GLY A 297 1.68 -12.56 17.56
CA GLY A 297 1.26 -11.18 17.36
C GLY A 297 1.43 -10.68 15.93
N ALA A 298 1.86 -11.52 14.98
CA ALA A 298 2.00 -11.15 13.58
C ALA A 298 0.64 -10.74 12.99
N TYR A 299 0.64 -9.64 12.25
CA TYR A 299 -0.56 -9.11 11.61
C TYR A 299 -0.30 -8.65 10.18
N ARG A 300 -1.37 -8.55 9.40
CA ARG A 300 -1.40 -7.95 8.07
C ARG A 300 -2.27 -6.69 8.10
N VAL A 301 -1.97 -5.75 7.20
CA VAL A 301 -2.72 -4.50 6.99
C VAL A 301 -3.37 -4.47 5.62
#